data_AF-A0A7R9PRW0-F1
#
_entry.id   AF-A0A7R9PRW0-F1
#
_cell.length_a   1.000
_cell.length_b   1.000
_cell.length_c   1.000
_cell.angle_alpha   90.00
_cell.angle_beta   90.00
_cell.angle_gamma   90.00
#
_symmetry.space_group_name_H-M   'P 1'
#
loop_
_entity.id
_entity.type
_entity.pdbx_description
1 polymer ?
#
loop_
_entity_poly.entity_id
_entity_poly.type
_entity_poly.pdbx_seq_one_letter_code
_entity_poly.pdbx_strand_id
1 'polypeptide(L)'
;MEKLRENKFIPVLAAFGNPLLDIYAKINSTDILEKYGLDMDGAREIPNNELSRALYQEVCDGHEVYLNAGGSAQNTARIFQWLVGPQHCCVYFGSIGCDEEGTLVETLLRRSGVHTRYTSHRNLPTGRCLALVHGEHRSLVANIGAARIYGPHHLNTQDNLKVLSQVKIIYIEGFFIANNFLTAKELIHFCQAKSIILAFNLSSPYICKENPSQVEELCFIDSHRNFHVAIAMARRPIFGERTRGGLRGKLWFLEYLPQCSWPGGEEGADEEAGEAGMVRRERPGEGGGVLEPASEGGLLLAARCRWLGLGPGPELSDGVGGSPLLQAMEQ
;
A
#
# COMPACT_ATOMS: atom_id res chain seq x y z
N MET A 1 9.13 38.42 19.38
CA MET A 1 10.09 37.58 18.63
C MET A 1 9.37 36.30 18.23
N GLU A 2 8.39 36.47 17.34
CA GLU A 2 7.59 35.41 16.76
C GLU A 2 8.37 34.87 15.57
N LYS A 3 9.36 34.02 15.85
CA LYS A 3 9.95 33.19 14.81
C LYS A 3 8.90 32.13 14.49
N LEU A 4 8.10 32.43 13.47
CA LEU A 4 7.45 31.45 12.61
C LEU A 4 8.32 30.20 12.58
N ARG A 5 7.85 29.13 13.22
CA ARG A 5 8.43 27.81 13.04
C ARG A 5 8.27 27.54 11.55
N GLU A 6 9.36 27.64 10.79
CA GLU A 6 9.46 26.95 9.51
C GLU A 6 9.06 25.52 9.82
N ASN A 7 7.87 25.10 9.36
CA ASN A 7 7.38 23.72 9.50
C ASN A 7 8.39 22.84 8.77
N LYS A 8 9.42 22.42 9.52
CA LYS A 8 10.52 21.64 8.99
C LYS A 8 9.93 20.25 8.77
N PHE A 9 9.52 20.00 7.54
CA PHE A 9 9.15 18.70 7.02
C PHE A 9 10.16 17.64 7.49
N ILE A 10 9.71 16.69 8.32
CA ILE A 10 10.55 15.60 8.83
C ILE A 10 10.11 14.31 8.14
N PRO A 11 10.76 13.90 7.03
CA PRO A 11 10.43 12.65 6.35
C PRO A 11 10.75 11.48 7.28
N VAL A 12 9.73 10.71 7.64
CA VAL A 12 9.88 9.54 8.54
C VAL A 12 9.87 8.24 7.73
N LEU A 13 8.93 8.13 6.79
CA LEU A 13 8.71 6.95 5.96
C LEU A 13 8.90 7.30 4.48
N ALA A 14 9.68 6.50 3.77
CA ALA A 14 9.66 6.44 2.30
C ALA A 14 9.01 5.12 1.85
N ALA A 15 7.88 5.21 1.16
CA ALA A 15 7.16 4.06 0.63
C ALA A 15 7.43 3.90 -0.88
N PHE A 16 7.68 2.66 -1.31
CA PHE A 16 7.91 2.27 -2.69
C PHE A 16 6.87 1.24 -3.11
N GLY A 17 6.21 1.50 -4.23
CA GLY A 17 5.23 0.58 -4.77
C GLY A 17 4.72 0.98 -6.14
N ASN A 18 3.65 0.31 -6.54
CA ASN A 18 2.98 0.52 -7.81
C ASN A 18 1.84 1.52 -7.61
N PRO A 19 2.00 2.79 -8.01
CA PRO A 19 0.91 3.74 -7.88
C PRO A 19 -0.19 3.44 -8.89
N LEU A 20 -1.42 3.27 -8.41
CA LEU A 20 -2.58 2.91 -9.22
C LEU A 20 -3.74 3.89 -8.96
N LEU A 21 -4.57 4.11 -9.97
CA LEU A 21 -5.90 4.66 -9.78
C LEU A 21 -6.84 3.53 -9.35
N ASP A 22 -7.29 3.54 -8.10
CA ASP A 22 -8.30 2.60 -7.62
C ASP A 22 -9.68 3.09 -8.08
N ILE A 23 -10.38 2.21 -8.81
CA ILE A 23 -11.74 2.42 -9.31
C ILE A 23 -12.63 1.44 -8.53
N TYR A 24 -13.38 1.96 -7.58
CA TYR A 24 -14.33 1.19 -6.80
C TYR A 24 -15.71 1.24 -7.48
N ALA A 25 -16.31 0.08 -7.70
CA ALA A 25 -17.66 -0.04 -8.25
C ALA A 25 -18.47 -1.08 -7.47
N LYS A 26 -19.66 -0.68 -7.00
CA LYS A 26 -20.63 -1.60 -6.42
C LYS A 26 -21.39 -2.30 -7.56
N ILE A 27 -21.31 -3.62 -7.60
CA ILE A 27 -21.98 -4.46 -8.60
C ILE A 27 -23.17 -5.19 -7.97
N ASN A 28 -24.32 -5.13 -8.65
CA ASN A 28 -25.55 -5.77 -8.17
C ASN A 28 -25.68 -7.24 -8.62
N SER A 29 -24.89 -7.66 -9.60
CA SER A 29 -24.85 -9.02 -10.14
C SER A 29 -23.41 -9.46 -10.36
N THR A 30 -23.16 -10.78 -10.30
CA THR A 30 -21.86 -11.40 -10.56
C THR A 30 -21.60 -11.66 -12.04
N ASP A 31 -22.55 -11.36 -12.94
CA ASP A 31 -22.45 -11.62 -14.38
C ASP A 31 -21.18 -11.03 -15.01
N ILE A 32 -20.74 -9.86 -14.54
CA ILE A 32 -19.52 -9.23 -15.02
C ILE A 32 -18.27 -10.03 -14.65
N LEU A 33 -18.28 -10.74 -13.51
CA LEU A 33 -17.16 -11.58 -13.11
C LEU A 33 -17.06 -12.79 -14.04
N GLU A 34 -18.19 -13.45 -14.32
CA GLU A 34 -18.25 -14.60 -15.23
C GLU A 34 -17.83 -14.20 -16.66
N LYS A 35 -18.36 -13.08 -17.15
CA LYS A 35 -18.06 -12.55 -18.49
C LYS A 35 -16.56 -12.32 -18.73
N TYR A 36 -15.85 -11.85 -17.71
CA TYR A 36 -14.42 -11.53 -17.80
C TYR A 36 -13.51 -12.60 -17.17
N GLY A 37 -14.07 -13.73 -16.72
CA GLY A 37 -13.31 -14.82 -16.09
C GLY A 37 -12.56 -14.36 -14.84
N LEU A 38 -13.27 -13.66 -13.95
CA LEU A 38 -12.77 -13.13 -12.69
C LEU A 38 -13.33 -13.93 -11.53
N ASP A 39 -12.50 -14.18 -10.53
CA ASP A 39 -12.91 -14.88 -9.32
C ASP A 39 -13.46 -13.89 -8.28
N MET A 40 -14.53 -14.29 -7.59
CA MET A 40 -14.96 -13.60 -6.36
C MET A 40 -13.90 -13.78 -5.27
N ASP A 41 -13.63 -12.73 -4.49
CA ASP A 41 -12.50 -12.68 -3.54
C ASP A 41 -11.11 -12.91 -4.18
N GLY A 42 -11.04 -12.82 -5.50
CA GLY A 42 -9.83 -12.95 -6.29
C GLY A 42 -9.06 -11.63 -6.41
N ALA A 43 -7.77 -11.76 -6.69
CA ALA A 43 -6.92 -10.65 -7.14
C ALA A 43 -6.12 -11.11 -8.36
N ARG A 44 -6.22 -10.37 -9.46
CA ARG A 44 -5.59 -10.71 -10.73
C ARG A 44 -4.94 -9.50 -11.37
N GLU A 45 -3.71 -9.69 -11.83
CA GLU A 45 -3.05 -8.76 -12.74
C GLU A 45 -3.47 -9.07 -14.18
N ILE A 46 -3.89 -8.05 -14.93
CA ILE A 46 -4.26 -8.18 -16.34
C ILE A 46 -3.41 -7.25 -17.23
N PRO A 47 -3.00 -7.70 -18.42
CA PRO A 47 -2.28 -6.86 -19.36
C PRO A 47 -3.18 -5.74 -19.91
N ASN A 48 -2.57 -4.66 -20.40
CA ASN A 48 -3.32 -3.57 -21.02
C ASN A 48 -3.68 -3.97 -22.46
N ASN A 49 -4.79 -4.69 -22.60
CA ASN A 49 -5.31 -5.19 -23.87
C ASN A 49 -6.78 -4.78 -24.08
N GLU A 50 -7.37 -5.19 -25.21
CA GLU A 50 -8.78 -4.92 -25.52
C GLU A 50 -9.74 -5.43 -24.45
N LEU A 51 -9.51 -6.61 -23.89
CA LEU A 51 -10.36 -7.18 -22.84
C LEU A 51 -10.34 -6.31 -21.58
N SER A 52 -9.15 -5.88 -21.14
CA SER A 52 -9.01 -4.98 -19.99
C SER A 52 -9.73 -3.66 -20.23
N ARG A 53 -9.59 -3.07 -21.42
CA ARG A 53 -10.25 -1.80 -21.80
C ARG A 53 -11.77 -1.95 -21.84
N ALA A 54 -12.27 -3.06 -22.37
CA ALA A 54 -13.71 -3.37 -22.40
C ALA A 54 -14.28 -3.50 -20.98
N LEU A 55 -13.59 -4.22 -20.08
CA LEU A 55 -13.98 -4.33 -18.67
C LEU A 55 -14.06 -2.95 -18.01
N TYR A 56 -13.01 -2.12 -18.15
CA TYR A 56 -13.01 -0.78 -17.56
C TYR A 56 -14.15 0.09 -18.10
N GLN A 57 -14.38 0.07 -19.42
CA GLN A 57 -15.43 0.86 -20.05
C GLN A 57 -16.82 0.43 -19.58
N GLU A 58 -17.10 -0.88 -19.58
CA GLU A 58 -18.38 -1.43 -19.13
C GLU A 58 -18.68 -1.08 -17.68
N VAL A 59 -17.67 -1.14 -16.81
CA VAL A 59 -17.86 -0.75 -15.40
C VAL A 59 -18.15 0.73 -15.25
N CYS A 60 -17.38 1.57 -15.94
CA CYS A 60 -17.54 3.02 -15.83
C CYS A 60 -18.87 3.53 -16.42
N ASP A 61 -19.40 2.85 -17.44
CA ASP A 61 -20.66 3.22 -18.08
C ASP A 61 -21.87 2.62 -17.34
N GLY A 62 -21.72 1.41 -16.81
CA GLY A 62 -22.82 0.65 -16.19
C GLY A 62 -22.99 0.88 -14.68
N HIS A 63 -21.99 1.41 -13.99
CA HIS A 63 -21.98 1.52 -12.54
C HIS A 63 -21.58 2.90 -12.06
N GLU A 64 -22.04 3.25 -10.86
CA GLU A 64 -21.47 4.36 -10.11
C GLU A 64 -20.06 3.97 -9.65
N VAL A 65 -19.08 4.83 -9.94
CA VAL A 65 -17.68 4.58 -9.64
C VAL A 65 -17.06 5.68 -8.78
N TYR A 66 -16.20 5.26 -7.86
CA TYR A 66 -15.46 6.11 -6.95
C TYR A 66 -13.97 5.93 -7.21
N LEU A 67 -13.26 7.06 -7.33
CA LEU A 67 -11.85 7.11 -7.68
C LEU A 67 -10.99 7.43 -6.45
N ASN A 68 -9.90 6.71 -6.27
CA ASN A 68 -8.95 6.88 -5.17
C ASN A 68 -7.48 6.79 -5.62
N ALA A 69 -6.61 7.42 -4.84
CA ALA A 69 -5.19 7.10 -4.82
C ALA A 69 -5.01 5.66 -4.29
N GLY A 70 -4.72 4.75 -5.21
CA GLY A 70 -4.72 3.31 -5.03
C GLY A 70 -3.35 2.65 -5.12
N GLY A 71 -3.33 1.32 -5.00
CA GLY A 71 -2.10 0.54 -4.85
C GLY A 71 -1.73 0.32 -3.38
N SER A 72 -1.16 -0.86 -3.08
CA SER A 72 -1.00 -1.33 -1.69
C SER A 72 -0.09 -0.41 -0.85
N ALA A 73 1.05 0.01 -1.40
CA ALA A 73 1.97 0.91 -0.74
C ALA A 73 1.37 2.32 -0.60
N GLN A 74 0.60 2.81 -1.58
CA GLN A 74 -0.07 4.12 -1.46
C GLN A 74 -1.10 4.09 -0.32
N ASN A 75 -1.89 3.03 -0.24
CA ASN A 75 -2.84 2.85 0.85
C ASN A 75 -2.14 2.81 2.22
N THR A 76 -1.00 2.10 2.31
CA THR A 76 -0.16 2.09 3.51
C THR A 76 0.35 3.49 3.85
N ALA A 77 0.85 4.24 2.86
CA ALA A 77 1.34 5.61 3.04
C ALA A 77 0.26 6.58 3.53
N ARG A 78 -0.96 6.48 2.98
CA ARG A 78 -2.11 7.30 3.37
C ARG A 78 -2.53 7.03 4.82
N ILE A 79 -2.64 5.76 5.20
CA ILE A 79 -2.98 5.36 6.57
C ILE A 79 -1.88 5.81 7.54
N PHE A 80 -0.61 5.57 7.20
CA PHE A 80 0.52 6.04 8.00
C PHE A 80 0.45 7.55 8.21
N GLN A 81 0.24 8.32 7.14
CA GLN A 81 0.16 9.78 7.19
C GLN A 81 -1.00 10.27 8.07
N TRP A 82 -2.16 9.63 7.97
CA TRP A 82 -3.31 9.91 8.83
C TRP A 82 -2.98 9.68 10.30
N LEU A 83 -2.29 8.59 10.64
CA LEU A 83 -1.92 8.25 12.01
C LEU A 83 -0.86 9.19 12.61
N VAL A 84 0.13 9.62 11.83
CA VAL A 84 1.25 10.44 12.34
C VAL A 84 0.95 11.96 12.33
N GLY A 85 -0.14 12.37 11.68
CA GLY A 85 -0.54 13.77 11.57
C GLY A 85 0.42 14.61 10.71
N PRO A 86 0.16 15.93 10.57
CA PRO A 86 0.83 16.79 9.60
C PRO A 86 2.28 17.19 9.98
N GLN A 87 2.74 16.88 11.19
CA GLN A 87 4.11 17.20 11.65
C GLN A 87 5.15 16.24 11.09
N HIS A 88 4.73 15.01 10.80
CA HIS A 88 5.54 13.99 10.15
C HIS A 88 5.00 13.75 8.76
N CYS A 89 5.87 13.29 7.87
CA CYS A 89 5.47 13.10 6.49
C CYS A 89 5.95 11.75 5.95
N CYS A 90 5.06 11.11 5.22
CA CYS A 90 5.38 10.02 4.32
C CYS A 90 5.75 10.58 2.95
N VAL A 91 6.81 10.03 2.35
CA VAL A 91 7.17 10.26 0.97
C VAL A 91 6.89 9.00 0.17
N TYR A 92 6.24 9.13 -0.98
CA TYR A 92 5.90 8.01 -1.84
C TYR A 92 6.65 8.08 -3.16
N PHE A 93 7.26 6.96 -3.55
CA PHE A 93 8.00 6.78 -4.79
C PHE A 93 7.33 5.71 -5.67
N GLY A 94 7.26 5.98 -6.97
CA GLY A 94 6.68 5.09 -7.96
C GLY A 94 6.59 5.73 -9.34
N SER A 95 5.97 5.05 -10.28
CA SER A 95 5.84 5.53 -11.66
C SER A 95 4.40 5.63 -12.14
N ILE A 96 4.06 6.77 -12.72
CA ILE A 96 2.75 7.06 -13.33
C ILE A 96 2.91 7.37 -14.82
N GLY A 97 1.81 7.36 -15.55
CA GLY A 97 1.76 7.88 -16.91
C GLY A 97 1.76 9.41 -16.94
N CYS A 98 2.09 9.98 -18.09
CA CYS A 98 1.92 11.41 -18.37
C CYS A 98 0.49 11.68 -18.88
N ASP A 99 -0.50 11.37 -18.06
CA ASP A 99 -1.93 11.43 -18.38
C ASP A 99 -2.77 12.04 -17.25
N GLU A 100 -4.06 12.23 -17.51
CA GLU A 100 -5.01 12.82 -16.55
C GLU A 100 -5.14 11.96 -15.28
N GLU A 101 -5.07 10.64 -15.42
CA GLU A 101 -5.16 9.72 -14.29
C GLU A 101 -3.92 9.78 -13.40
N GLY A 102 -2.72 9.94 -13.98
CA GLY A 102 -1.50 10.17 -13.23
C GLY A 102 -1.57 11.45 -12.41
N THR A 103 -2.08 12.52 -13.04
CA THR A 103 -2.32 13.80 -12.36
C THR A 103 -3.36 13.67 -11.24
N LEU A 104 -4.42 12.90 -11.47
CA LEU A 104 -5.47 12.63 -10.48
C LEU A 104 -4.92 11.83 -9.30
N VAL A 105 -4.22 10.72 -9.54
CA VAL A 105 -3.62 9.88 -8.47
C VAL A 105 -2.65 10.69 -7.62
N GLU A 106 -1.81 11.52 -8.25
CA GLU A 106 -0.92 12.42 -7.53
C GLU A 106 -1.67 13.44 -6.66
N THR A 107 -2.72 14.04 -7.21
CA THR A 107 -3.56 15.00 -6.48
C THR A 107 -4.24 14.36 -5.28
N LEU A 108 -4.85 13.18 -5.45
CA LEU A 108 -5.52 12.44 -4.39
C LEU A 108 -4.56 12.01 -3.28
N LEU A 109 -3.35 11.56 -3.65
CA LEU A 109 -2.35 11.16 -2.67
C LEU A 109 -1.83 12.36 -1.88
N ARG A 110 -1.55 13.49 -2.55
CA ARG A 110 -1.13 14.74 -1.89
C ARG A 110 -2.20 15.31 -0.96
N ARG A 111 -3.48 15.21 -1.31
CA ARG A 111 -4.60 15.59 -0.43
C ARG A 111 -4.61 14.79 0.88
N SER A 112 -4.09 13.56 0.86
CA SER A 112 -3.92 12.74 2.08
C SER A 112 -2.69 13.14 2.91
N GLY A 113 -2.01 14.24 2.58
CA GLY A 113 -0.78 14.72 3.25
C GLY A 113 0.50 13.99 2.84
N VAL A 114 0.43 13.03 1.90
CA VAL A 114 1.58 12.24 1.46
C VAL A 114 2.33 12.97 0.36
N HIS A 115 3.64 13.10 0.50
CA HIS A 115 4.48 13.75 -0.49
C HIS A 115 4.85 12.80 -1.63
N THR A 116 4.60 13.22 -2.87
CA THR A 116 4.85 12.38 -4.05
C THR A 116 6.22 12.65 -4.65
N ARG A 117 6.88 11.57 -5.07
CA ARG A 117 8.13 11.55 -5.86
C ARG A 117 7.96 10.59 -7.03
N TYR A 118 6.95 10.89 -7.84
CA TYR A 118 6.65 10.10 -9.02
C TYR A 118 7.62 10.36 -10.16
N THR A 119 7.87 9.30 -10.92
CA THR A 119 8.42 9.40 -12.27
C THR A 119 7.29 9.25 -13.28
N SER A 120 7.17 10.22 -14.18
CA SER A 120 6.16 10.21 -15.24
C SER A 120 6.70 9.61 -16.53
N HIS A 121 5.94 8.69 -17.13
CA HIS A 121 6.26 8.04 -18.39
C HIS A 121 5.34 8.54 -19.51
N ARG A 122 5.90 9.05 -20.61
CA ARG A 122 5.10 9.61 -21.73
C ARG A 122 4.41 8.57 -22.59
N ASN A 123 4.94 7.35 -22.63
CA ASN A 123 4.52 6.31 -23.56
C ASN A 123 3.70 5.19 -22.90
N LEU A 124 3.42 5.30 -21.60
CA LEU A 124 2.69 4.30 -20.84
C LEU A 124 1.56 4.97 -20.06
N PRO A 125 0.38 4.33 -19.98
CA PRO A 125 -0.71 4.85 -19.17
C PRO A 125 -0.43 4.67 -17.68
N THR A 126 -1.02 5.51 -16.84
CA THR A 126 -1.09 5.29 -15.40
C THR A 126 -1.79 3.96 -15.11
N GLY A 127 -1.28 3.22 -14.11
CA GLY A 127 -1.88 1.96 -13.71
C GLY A 127 -3.24 2.15 -13.04
N ARG A 128 -4.08 1.12 -13.09
CA ARG A 128 -5.44 1.10 -12.53
C ARG A 128 -5.67 -0.17 -11.74
N CYS A 129 -6.47 -0.10 -10.69
CA CYS A 129 -7.02 -1.26 -10.02
C CYS A 129 -8.53 -1.12 -9.97
N LEU A 130 -9.25 -2.07 -10.54
CA LEU A 130 -10.69 -2.13 -10.42
C LEU A 130 -11.05 -3.00 -9.21
N ALA A 131 -11.85 -2.45 -8.31
CA ALA A 131 -12.44 -3.16 -7.18
C ALA A 131 -13.94 -3.31 -7.42
N LEU A 132 -14.34 -4.51 -7.87
CA LEU A 132 -15.74 -4.88 -8.06
C LEU A 132 -16.28 -5.47 -6.77
N VAL A 133 -17.26 -4.81 -6.15
CA VAL A 133 -17.77 -5.19 -4.83
C VAL A 133 -19.22 -5.66 -4.92
N HIS A 134 -19.46 -6.88 -4.42
CA HIS A 134 -20.78 -7.49 -4.34
C HIS A 134 -21.05 -7.97 -2.91
N GLY A 135 -21.90 -7.25 -2.18
CA GLY A 135 -22.10 -7.50 -0.74
C GLY A 135 -20.80 -7.29 0.03
N GLU A 136 -20.35 -8.33 0.76
CA GLU A 136 -19.09 -8.32 1.51
C GLU A 136 -17.89 -8.81 0.70
N HIS A 137 -18.11 -9.29 -0.52
CA HIS A 137 -17.09 -9.88 -1.37
C HIS A 137 -16.54 -8.87 -2.37
N ARG A 138 -15.28 -9.06 -2.79
CA ARG A 138 -14.63 -8.19 -3.78
C ARG A 138 -13.77 -8.94 -4.78
N SER A 139 -13.77 -8.51 -6.04
CA SER A 139 -12.80 -8.96 -7.04
C SER A 139 -11.88 -7.80 -7.41
N LEU A 140 -10.57 -8.01 -7.33
CA LEU A 140 -9.55 -7.00 -7.62
C LEU A 140 -8.86 -7.30 -8.95
N VAL A 141 -8.87 -6.32 -9.85
CA VAL A 141 -8.32 -6.45 -11.20
C VAL A 141 -7.36 -5.30 -11.49
N ALA A 142 -6.06 -5.62 -11.50
CA ALA A 142 -5.00 -4.63 -11.62
C ALA A 142 -4.39 -4.61 -13.02
N ASN A 143 -4.32 -3.43 -13.63
CA ASN A 143 -3.45 -3.13 -14.75
C ASN A 143 -2.32 -2.22 -14.26
N ILE A 144 -1.08 -2.73 -14.24
CA ILE A 144 0.03 -2.01 -13.58
C ILE A 144 0.50 -0.77 -14.38
N GLY A 145 0.28 -0.73 -15.70
CA GLY A 145 0.65 0.42 -16.52
C GLY A 145 2.12 0.87 -16.34
N ALA A 146 2.33 2.17 -16.22
CA ALA A 146 3.64 2.81 -16.02
C ALA A 146 4.35 2.38 -14.73
N ALA A 147 3.63 1.90 -13.72
CA ALA A 147 4.21 1.49 -12.44
C ALA A 147 5.18 0.29 -12.58
N ARG A 148 5.10 -0.46 -13.69
CA ARG A 148 6.05 -1.52 -14.03
C ARG A 148 7.47 -1.00 -14.26
N ILE A 149 7.67 0.29 -14.49
CA ILE A 149 8.96 0.85 -14.89
C ILE A 149 9.44 1.90 -13.88
N TYR A 150 10.03 1.43 -12.79
CA TYR A 150 10.74 2.25 -11.82
C TYR A 150 12.16 1.71 -11.61
N GLY A 151 13.08 2.02 -12.53
CA GLY A 151 14.47 1.55 -12.49
C GLY A 151 15.41 2.39 -11.59
N PRO A 152 16.63 1.90 -11.33
CA PRO A 152 17.64 2.57 -10.50
C PRO A 152 17.90 4.04 -10.83
N HIS A 153 17.90 4.40 -12.12
CA HIS A 153 18.16 5.78 -12.55
C HIS A 153 17.07 6.77 -12.09
N HIS A 154 15.84 6.31 -11.85
CA HIS A 154 14.79 7.15 -11.27
C HIS A 154 15.01 7.39 -9.77
N LEU A 155 15.53 6.37 -9.06
CA LEU A 155 15.89 6.45 -7.65
C LEU A 155 17.12 7.34 -7.44
N ASN A 156 18.16 7.16 -8.26
CA ASN A 156 19.50 7.71 -8.09
C ASN A 156 19.64 9.18 -8.53
N THR A 157 18.60 9.98 -8.34
CA THR A 157 18.73 11.44 -8.45
C THR A 157 19.26 12.02 -7.14
N GLN A 158 20.01 13.12 -7.22
CA GLN A 158 20.58 13.76 -6.04
C GLN A 158 19.49 14.16 -5.01
N ASP A 159 18.34 14.64 -5.50
CA ASP A 159 17.23 15.06 -4.65
C ASP A 159 16.53 13.88 -3.97
N ASN A 160 16.36 12.75 -4.67
CA ASN A 160 15.76 11.55 -4.09
C ASN A 160 16.67 10.94 -3.03
N LEU A 161 17.97 10.81 -3.30
CA LEU A 161 18.95 10.30 -2.33
C LEU A 161 19.05 11.21 -1.09
N LYS A 162 18.98 12.54 -1.28
CA LYS A 162 18.92 13.49 -0.17
C LYS A 162 17.71 13.28 0.72
N VAL A 163 16.52 13.05 0.14
CA VAL A 163 15.31 12.75 0.93
C VAL A 163 15.42 11.40 1.63
N LEU A 164 15.89 10.37 0.94
CA LEU A 164 16.01 9.02 1.51
C LEU A 164 17.03 8.97 2.66
N SER A 165 18.09 9.77 2.62
CA SER A 165 19.03 9.86 3.75
C SER A 165 18.44 10.46 5.03
N GLN A 166 17.25 11.05 4.97
CA GLN A 166 16.58 11.69 6.11
C GLN A 166 15.49 10.80 6.73
N VAL A 167 15.03 9.75 6.02
CA VAL A 167 13.99 8.86 6.54
C VAL A 167 14.52 7.89 7.58
N LYS A 168 13.62 7.40 8.43
CA LYS A 168 13.88 6.35 9.41
C LYS A 168 13.49 4.97 8.90
N ILE A 169 12.48 4.93 8.03
CA ILE A 169 11.91 3.69 7.50
C ILE A 169 11.79 3.79 5.98
N ILE A 170 12.21 2.74 5.29
CA ILE A 170 11.87 2.48 3.89
C ILE A 170 10.91 1.29 3.85
N TYR A 171 9.74 1.49 3.27
CA TYR A 171 8.74 0.45 3.05
C TYR A 171 8.70 0.07 1.57
N ILE A 172 8.73 -1.23 1.27
CA ILE A 172 8.60 -1.76 -0.10
C ILE A 172 7.47 -2.78 -0.12
N GLU A 173 6.53 -2.65 -1.06
CA GLU A 173 5.53 -3.70 -1.29
C GLU A 173 6.06 -4.83 -2.20
N GLY A 174 5.49 -6.03 -2.07
CA GLY A 174 5.86 -7.20 -2.85
C GLY A 174 5.52 -7.06 -4.33
N PHE A 175 4.43 -6.37 -4.68
CA PHE A 175 4.07 -6.10 -6.08
C PHE A 175 5.14 -5.29 -6.82
N PHE A 176 5.91 -4.46 -6.12
CA PHE A 176 6.97 -3.64 -6.70
C PHE A 176 8.10 -4.50 -7.26
N ILE A 177 8.45 -5.58 -6.58
CA ILE A 177 9.64 -6.39 -6.89
C ILE A 177 9.46 -7.20 -8.18
N ALA A 178 8.21 -7.48 -8.56
CA ALA A 178 7.89 -8.24 -9.77
C ALA A 178 8.43 -7.57 -11.04
N ASN A 179 8.50 -6.23 -11.05
CA ASN A 179 9.03 -5.48 -12.20
C ASN A 179 10.21 -4.57 -11.85
N ASN A 180 10.39 -4.19 -10.59
CA ASN A 180 11.38 -3.20 -10.15
C ASN A 180 12.43 -3.76 -9.19
N PHE A 181 12.77 -5.05 -9.32
CA PHE A 181 13.65 -5.75 -8.39
C PHE A 181 15.04 -5.11 -8.23
N LEU A 182 15.65 -4.63 -9.31
CA LEU A 182 16.96 -3.97 -9.23
C LEU A 182 16.94 -2.73 -8.33
N THR A 183 15.87 -1.94 -8.41
CA THR A 183 15.68 -0.78 -7.53
C THR A 183 15.45 -1.21 -6.09
N ALA A 184 14.67 -2.28 -5.86
CA ALA A 184 14.48 -2.84 -4.52
C ALA A 184 15.81 -3.28 -3.90
N LYS A 185 16.70 -3.91 -4.68
CA LYS A 185 18.06 -4.28 -4.23
C LYS A 185 18.90 -3.07 -3.85
N GLU A 186 18.89 -2.02 -4.65
CA GLU A 186 19.62 -0.79 -4.32
C GLU A 186 19.10 -0.13 -3.03
N LEU A 187 17.78 -0.12 -2.84
CA LEU A 187 17.17 0.37 -1.61
C LEU A 187 17.60 -0.42 -0.38
N ILE A 188 17.70 -1.75 -0.48
CA ILE A 188 18.20 -2.57 0.64
C ILE A 188 19.64 -2.20 0.97
N HIS A 189 20.53 -2.14 -0.03
CA HIS A 189 21.92 -1.76 0.19
C HIS A 189 22.03 -0.34 0.78
N PHE A 190 21.17 0.58 0.33
CA PHE A 190 21.07 1.92 0.88
C PHE A 190 20.64 1.90 2.35
N CYS A 191 19.63 1.09 2.70
CA CYS A 191 19.18 0.91 4.08
C CYS A 191 20.31 0.40 4.98
N GLN A 192 21.04 -0.61 4.51
CA GLN A 192 22.17 -1.19 5.23
C GLN A 192 23.31 -0.18 5.44
N ALA A 193 23.67 0.57 4.40
CA ALA A 193 24.73 1.57 4.47
C ALA A 193 24.39 2.75 5.38
N LYS A 194 23.09 3.09 5.51
CA LYS A 194 22.61 4.24 6.29
C LYS A 194 21.97 3.87 7.63
N SER A 195 21.89 2.58 7.95
CA SER A 195 21.17 2.08 9.14
C SER A 195 19.69 2.54 9.18
N ILE A 196 19.04 2.55 8.02
CA ILE A 196 17.59 2.83 7.89
C ILE A 196 16.83 1.52 8.03
N ILE A 197 15.69 1.54 8.70
CA ILE A 197 14.84 0.36 8.87
C ILE A 197 14.19 0.02 7.53
N LEU A 198 14.33 -1.23 7.09
CA LEU A 198 13.60 -1.77 5.96
C LEU A 198 12.34 -2.52 6.43
N ALA A 199 11.20 -2.16 5.86
CA ALA A 199 9.93 -2.88 6.01
C ALA A 199 9.51 -3.42 4.64
N PHE A 200 9.13 -4.69 4.58
CA PHE A 200 8.76 -5.35 3.33
C PHE A 200 7.41 -6.08 3.47
N ASN A 201 6.50 -5.90 2.52
CA ASN A 201 5.23 -6.61 2.47
C ASN A 201 5.26 -7.69 1.40
N LEU A 202 4.87 -8.94 1.72
CA LEU A 202 4.79 -10.01 0.70
C LEU A 202 3.66 -9.81 -0.30
N SER A 203 2.71 -8.93 0.01
CA SER A 203 1.57 -8.49 -0.81
C SER A 203 0.55 -9.59 -1.14
N SER A 204 0.95 -10.65 -1.84
CA SER A 204 0.04 -11.70 -2.30
C SER A 204 0.76 -13.04 -2.52
N PRO A 205 0.08 -14.19 -2.34
CA PRO A 205 0.66 -15.50 -2.62
C PRO A 205 1.25 -15.66 -4.02
N TYR A 206 0.68 -15.03 -5.05
CA TYR A 206 1.20 -15.16 -6.42
C TYR A 206 2.58 -14.52 -6.56
N ILE A 207 2.88 -13.43 -5.85
CA ILE A 207 4.20 -12.79 -5.87
C ILE A 207 5.26 -13.77 -5.37
N CYS A 208 4.97 -14.49 -4.29
CA CYS A 208 5.88 -15.49 -3.74
C CYS A 208 6.04 -16.70 -4.66
N LYS A 209 4.98 -17.10 -5.37
CA LYS A 209 4.99 -18.22 -6.31
C LYS A 209 5.73 -17.90 -7.60
N GLU A 210 5.56 -16.70 -8.13
CA GLU A 210 6.10 -16.28 -9.43
C GLU A 210 7.47 -15.61 -9.33
N ASN A 211 7.81 -15.05 -8.17
CA ASN A 211 9.09 -14.37 -7.91
C ASN A 211 9.82 -14.95 -6.69
N PRO A 212 9.96 -16.29 -6.56
CA PRO A 212 10.50 -16.92 -5.36
C PRO A 212 11.93 -16.48 -5.07
N SER A 213 12.79 -16.40 -6.10
CA SER A 213 14.19 -15.98 -5.95
C SER A 213 14.32 -14.54 -5.48
N GLN A 214 13.48 -13.64 -6.00
CA GLN A 214 13.47 -12.24 -5.59
C GLN A 214 13.02 -12.11 -4.14
N VAL A 215 11.91 -12.76 -3.76
CA VAL A 215 11.43 -12.75 -2.37
C VAL A 215 12.48 -13.33 -1.42
N GLU A 216 13.08 -14.46 -1.80
CA GLU A 216 14.14 -15.12 -1.06
C GLU A 216 15.32 -14.16 -0.83
N GLU A 217 15.85 -13.56 -1.89
CA GLU A 217 16.96 -12.62 -1.82
C GLU A 217 16.64 -11.42 -0.90
N LEU A 218 15.46 -10.82 -0.98
CA LEU A 218 15.05 -9.72 -0.08
C LEU A 218 14.98 -10.17 1.38
N CYS A 219 14.47 -11.39 1.64
CA CYS A 219 14.39 -11.93 3.01
C CYS A 219 15.78 -12.27 3.58
N PHE A 220 16.71 -12.71 2.74
CA PHE A 220 18.04 -13.15 3.19
C PHE A 220 19.03 -12.01 3.37
N ILE A 221 19.07 -11.02 2.44
CA ILE A 221 20.05 -9.93 2.45
C ILE A 221 20.04 -9.19 3.79
N ASP A 222 18.88 -9.06 4.43
CA ASP A 222 18.72 -8.21 5.61
C ASP A 222 18.56 -8.99 6.94
N SER A 223 18.51 -10.32 6.87
CA SER A 223 18.52 -11.19 8.05
C SER A 223 19.76 -10.99 8.94
N HIS A 224 20.84 -10.41 8.40
CA HIS A 224 22.11 -10.22 9.10
C HIS A 224 22.23 -8.88 9.85
N ARG A 225 21.41 -7.86 9.55
CA ARG A 225 21.41 -6.56 10.25
C ARG A 225 20.06 -5.84 10.12
N ASN A 226 19.27 -5.81 11.21
CA ASN A 226 18.13 -4.90 11.39
C ASN A 226 16.95 -4.99 10.40
N PHE A 227 16.67 -6.16 9.82
CA PHE A 227 15.34 -6.42 9.27
C PHE A 227 14.34 -6.59 10.42
N HIS A 228 13.37 -5.66 10.54
CA HIS A 228 12.43 -5.67 11.66
C HIS A 228 10.98 -5.98 11.29
N VAL A 229 10.56 -5.98 10.01
CA VAL A 229 9.18 -6.39 9.68
C VAL A 229 9.05 -6.91 8.23
N ALA A 230 8.87 -8.22 8.05
CA ALA A 230 8.23 -8.78 6.85
C ALA A 230 6.73 -8.90 7.13
N ILE A 231 5.92 -7.95 6.65
CA ILE A 231 4.47 -8.03 6.77
C ILE A 231 3.98 -9.06 5.74
N ALA A 232 3.77 -10.29 6.18
CA ALA A 232 3.17 -11.34 5.37
C ALA A 232 1.64 -11.31 5.51
N MET A 233 0.94 -10.60 4.61
CA MET A 233 -0.53 -10.68 4.53
C MET A 233 -0.98 -11.92 3.74
N ALA A 234 -0.66 -13.14 4.21
CA ALA A 234 -1.17 -14.36 3.59
C ALA A 234 -2.09 -15.14 4.52
N ARG A 235 -3.26 -15.54 3.99
CA ARG A 235 -4.22 -16.46 4.63
C ARG A 235 -3.69 -17.89 4.84
N ARG A 236 -2.51 -18.24 4.30
CA ARG A 236 -1.92 -19.59 4.35
C ARG A 236 -0.39 -19.52 4.46
N PRO A 237 0.27 -20.53 5.07
CA PRO A 237 1.73 -20.63 5.08
C PRO A 237 2.25 -20.65 3.64
N ILE A 238 3.04 -19.63 3.29
CA ILE A 238 3.62 -19.44 1.95
C ILE A 238 4.79 -20.40 1.73
N PHE A 239 5.45 -20.81 2.81
CA PHE A 239 6.57 -21.75 2.78
C PHE A 239 6.11 -23.10 3.33
N GLY A 240 6.30 -24.17 2.55
CA GLY A 240 6.16 -25.54 3.05
C GLY A 240 7.23 -25.84 4.10
N GLU A 241 6.99 -26.82 4.98
CA GLU A 241 7.81 -27.22 6.14
C GLU A 241 9.27 -27.65 5.85
N ARG A 242 9.86 -27.29 4.71
CA ARG A 242 11.24 -27.62 4.37
C ARG A 242 11.98 -26.46 3.74
N THR A 243 12.50 -25.57 4.58
CA THR A 243 13.78 -24.91 4.29
C THR A 243 14.85 -25.51 5.21
N ARG A 244 15.63 -26.45 4.67
CA ARG A 244 16.89 -26.88 5.29
C ARG A 244 17.86 -25.71 5.19
N GLY A 245 17.90 -24.89 6.23
CA GLY A 245 18.74 -23.69 6.30
C GLY A 245 17.95 -22.57 6.95
N GLY A 246 17.94 -22.55 8.29
CA GLY A 246 17.12 -21.63 9.06
C GLY A 246 17.37 -20.16 8.70
N LEU A 247 16.29 -19.46 8.35
CA LEU A 247 16.23 -18.00 8.33
C LEU A 247 16.58 -17.48 9.73
N ARG A 248 17.81 -17.00 9.92
CA ARG A 248 18.21 -16.26 11.13
C ARG A 248 17.88 -14.78 10.94
N GLY A 249 16.60 -14.42 11.01
CA GLY A 249 16.12 -13.04 11.04
C GLY A 249 14.87 -12.96 11.92
N LYS A 250 14.62 -11.82 12.58
CA LYS A 250 13.37 -11.59 13.34
C LYS A 250 12.22 -11.38 12.35
N LEU A 251 11.63 -12.47 11.85
CA LEU A 251 10.48 -12.40 10.96
C LEU A 251 9.21 -12.19 11.79
N TRP A 252 8.62 -11.00 11.69
CA TRP A 252 7.33 -10.70 12.32
C TRP A 252 6.21 -10.98 11.34
N PHE A 253 5.49 -12.09 11.53
CA PHE A 253 4.26 -12.34 10.80
C PHE A 253 3.13 -11.49 11.40
N LEU A 254 2.53 -10.63 10.58
CA LEU A 254 1.25 -9.99 10.91
C LEU A 254 0.13 -10.87 10.34
N GLU A 255 -0.49 -11.68 11.20
CA GLU A 255 -1.68 -12.46 10.84
C GLU A 255 -2.90 -11.55 10.73
N TYR A 256 -3.66 -11.72 9.64
CA TYR A 256 -5.01 -11.16 9.51
C TYR A 256 -5.97 -11.94 10.43
N LEU A 257 -6.53 -11.29 11.45
CA LEU A 257 -7.59 -11.90 12.28
C LEU A 257 -8.96 -11.68 11.62
N PRO A 258 -9.75 -12.74 11.32
CA PRO A 258 -11.00 -12.58 10.59
C PRO A 258 -12.17 -11.97 11.39
N GLN A 259 -12.04 -11.74 12.70
CA GLN A 259 -13.17 -11.37 13.54
C GLN A 259 -12.74 -10.46 14.70
N CYS A 260 -12.93 -9.15 14.53
CA CYS A 260 -13.18 -8.26 15.65
C CYS A 260 -14.62 -7.77 15.50
N SER A 261 -15.56 -8.46 16.12
CA SER A 261 -16.90 -7.92 16.38
C SER A 261 -16.74 -6.73 17.33
N TRP A 262 -17.23 -5.56 16.93
CA TRP A 262 -17.32 -4.38 17.79
C TRP A 262 -18.18 -4.71 19.03
N PRO A 263 -17.70 -4.51 20.27
CA PRO A 263 -18.60 -4.40 21.41
C PRO A 263 -19.38 -3.08 21.26
N GLY A 264 -20.70 -3.15 21.25
CA GLY A 264 -21.57 -1.98 21.09
C GLY A 264 -21.51 -0.99 22.26
N GLY A 265 -21.95 0.25 21.98
CA GLY A 265 -22.17 1.37 22.92
C GLY A 265 -20.90 2.20 23.16
N GLU A 266 -20.89 3.53 23.15
CA GLU A 266 -21.95 4.51 23.41
C GLU A 266 -21.73 5.78 22.56
N GLU A 267 -22.83 6.51 22.33
CA GLU A 267 -22.90 7.82 21.69
C GLU A 267 -22.04 8.87 22.43
N GLY A 268 -21.33 9.70 21.66
CA GLY A 268 -20.75 10.96 22.15
C GLY A 268 -19.25 11.09 21.95
N ALA A 269 -18.83 11.48 20.74
CA ALA A 269 -17.58 12.20 20.54
C ALA A 269 -17.68 13.07 19.28
N ASP A 270 -17.40 14.36 19.46
CA ASP A 270 -17.64 15.46 18.55
C ASP A 270 -17.11 15.30 17.12
N GLU A 271 -17.87 15.87 16.19
CA GLU A 271 -17.59 16.07 14.78
C GLU A 271 -16.36 16.98 14.58
N GLU A 272 -15.24 16.41 14.11
CA GLU A 272 -14.28 17.06 13.19
C GLU A 272 -13.23 16.02 12.73
N ALA A 273 -13.64 15.11 11.84
CA ALA A 273 -12.73 14.17 11.16
C ALA A 273 -12.75 14.43 9.66
N GLY A 274 -11.60 14.81 9.12
CA GLY A 274 -11.42 15.29 7.75
C GLY A 274 -11.88 14.34 6.64
N GLU A 275 -12.32 14.96 5.54
CA GLU A 275 -12.87 14.35 4.32
C GLU A 275 -12.07 13.12 3.83
N ALA A 276 -12.71 11.94 3.80
CA ALA A 276 -12.14 10.74 3.21
C ALA A 276 -12.04 10.90 1.67
N GLY A 277 -10.82 10.93 1.15
CA GLY A 277 -10.45 11.34 -0.22
C GLY A 277 -10.89 10.46 -1.40
N MET A 278 -12.16 10.08 -1.46
CA MET A 278 -12.84 9.53 -2.64
C MET A 278 -13.40 10.64 -3.52
N VAL A 279 -13.24 10.52 -4.84
CA VAL A 279 -13.91 11.41 -5.80
C VAL A 279 -14.88 10.59 -6.65
N ARG A 280 -16.15 10.97 -6.63
CA ARG A 280 -17.17 10.38 -7.51
C ARG A 280 -16.88 10.81 -8.95
N ARG A 281 -16.88 9.85 -9.88
CA ARG A 281 -16.79 10.19 -11.31
C ARG A 281 -18.15 10.69 -11.80
N GLU A 282 -18.21 11.92 -12.31
CA GLU A 282 -19.43 12.44 -12.94
C GLU A 282 -19.73 11.68 -14.24
N ARG A 283 -20.98 11.24 -14.39
CA ARG A 283 -21.47 10.67 -15.66
C ARG A 283 -21.81 11.79 -16.63
N PRO A 284 -21.66 11.57 -17.96
CA PRO A 284 -22.13 12.53 -18.94
C PRO A 284 -23.63 12.80 -18.76
N GLY A 285 -23.99 13.98 -18.24
CA GLY A 285 -25.39 14.46 -18.16
C GLY A 285 -26.01 14.64 -16.76
N GLU A 286 -25.32 14.35 -15.65
CA GLU A 286 -25.86 14.57 -14.29
C GLU A 286 -25.24 15.84 -13.65
N GLY A 287 -26.09 16.80 -13.25
CA GLY A 287 -25.69 18.03 -12.56
C GLY A 287 -25.30 17.80 -11.10
N GLY A 288 -24.22 18.46 -10.67
CA GLY A 288 -23.54 18.23 -9.39
C GLY A 288 -24.41 18.41 -8.15
N GLY A 289 -24.44 17.38 -7.31
CA GLY A 289 -24.89 17.43 -5.93
C GLY A 289 -23.78 16.87 -5.02
N VAL A 290 -23.39 17.66 -4.02
CA VAL A 290 -22.55 17.22 -2.90
C VAL A 290 -23.48 16.46 -1.95
N LEU A 291 -23.18 15.19 -1.65
CA LEU A 291 -23.92 14.40 -0.69
C LEU A 291 -23.00 13.92 0.43
N GLU A 292 -23.53 13.99 1.65
CA GLU A 292 -22.90 13.63 2.92
C GLU A 292 -22.53 12.13 3.02
N PRO A 293 -21.53 11.78 3.86
CA PRO A 293 -20.97 10.45 3.90
C PRO A 293 -21.96 9.42 4.47
N ALA A 294 -22.18 8.34 3.72
CA ALA A 294 -22.70 7.11 4.28
C ALA A 294 -21.61 6.49 5.18
N SER A 295 -21.94 6.35 6.47
CA SER A 295 -21.17 5.56 7.42
C SER A 295 -21.17 4.09 6.98
N GLU A 296 -20.08 3.59 6.39
CA GLU A 296 -19.71 2.17 6.39
C GLU A 296 -18.39 1.92 5.62
N GLY A 297 -17.44 1.20 6.25
CA GLY A 297 -16.38 0.48 5.52
C GLY A 297 -14.96 1.05 5.53
N GLY A 298 -14.55 1.78 6.57
CA GLY A 298 -13.11 2.04 6.81
C GLY A 298 -12.42 0.78 7.33
N LEU A 299 -11.62 0.10 6.50
CA LEU A 299 -10.82 -1.05 6.91
C LEU A 299 -9.72 -0.61 7.90
N LEU A 300 -10.02 -0.68 9.20
CA LEU A 300 -9.05 -0.48 10.29
C LEU A 300 -8.13 -1.71 10.39
N LEU A 301 -6.83 -1.49 10.22
CA LEU A 301 -5.81 -2.53 10.32
C LEU A 301 -5.50 -2.81 11.81
N ALA A 302 -6.23 -3.73 12.43
CA ALA A 302 -5.85 -4.28 13.73
C ALA A 302 -4.88 -5.46 13.52
N ALA A 303 -3.59 -5.19 13.70
CA ALA A 303 -2.53 -6.19 13.55
C ALA A 303 -2.15 -6.76 14.93
N ARG A 304 -2.22 -8.08 15.10
CA ARG A 304 -1.71 -8.77 16.31
C ARG A 304 -0.34 -9.36 15.96
N CYS A 305 0.74 -8.79 16.52
CA CYS A 305 2.09 -9.33 16.34
C CYS A 305 2.25 -10.64 17.12
N ARG A 306 2.60 -11.75 16.47
CA ARG A 306 3.03 -12.98 17.15
C ARG A 306 4.52 -13.21 16.95
N TRP A 307 5.25 -13.38 18.06
CA TRP A 307 6.65 -13.82 18.08
C TRP A 307 6.71 -15.35 17.96
N LEU A 308 7.35 -15.88 16.91
CA LEU A 308 7.49 -17.33 16.68
C LEU A 308 8.94 -17.83 16.82
N GLY A 309 9.77 -17.18 17.64
CA GLY A 309 11.13 -17.63 17.89
C GLY A 309 11.21 -18.91 18.75
N LEU A 310 12.11 -19.84 18.41
CA LEU A 310 12.46 -21.03 19.20
C LEU A 310 13.39 -20.70 20.40
N GLY A 311 13.03 -19.67 21.17
CA GLY A 311 13.70 -19.26 22.41
C GLY A 311 12.72 -18.52 23.31
N PRO A 312 12.96 -18.43 24.63
CA PRO A 312 12.02 -17.80 25.55
C PRO A 312 11.78 -16.35 25.13
N GLY A 313 10.55 -16.07 24.71
CA GLY A 313 10.10 -14.73 24.35
C GLY A 313 9.97 -13.84 25.59
N PRO A 314 10.00 -12.51 25.44
CA PRO A 314 9.67 -11.61 26.55
C PRO A 314 8.20 -11.82 26.95
N GLU A 315 7.96 -12.02 28.25
CA GLU A 315 6.61 -12.05 28.80
C GLU A 315 5.92 -10.71 28.54
N LEU A 316 4.85 -10.73 27.74
CA LEU A 316 3.94 -9.61 27.59
C LEU A 316 3.17 -9.50 28.92
N SER A 317 3.58 -8.55 29.76
CA SER A 317 2.76 -8.18 30.92
C SER A 317 1.49 -7.50 30.42
N ASP A 318 0.35 -8.01 30.88
CA ASP A 318 -0.98 -7.47 30.63
C ASP A 318 -1.07 -6.05 31.23
N GLY A 319 -0.67 -5.05 30.46
CA GLY A 319 -0.70 -3.66 30.85
C GLY A 319 -0.80 -2.79 29.62
N VAL A 320 -1.79 -1.91 29.61
CA VAL A 320 -2.04 -0.86 28.62
C VAL A 320 -0.72 -0.12 28.33
N GLY A 321 -0.03 -0.52 27.26
CA GLY A 321 1.28 -0.03 26.88
C GLY A 321 1.43 -0.10 25.37
N GLY A 322 1.74 1.04 24.76
CA GLY A 322 1.59 1.31 23.33
C GLY A 322 2.21 0.28 22.38
N SER A 323 1.69 0.28 21.15
CA SER A 323 2.17 -0.55 20.03
C SER A 323 3.70 -0.56 19.96
N PRO A 324 4.35 -1.74 19.78
CA PRO A 324 5.79 -1.83 19.52
C PRO A 324 6.28 -0.94 18.37
N LEU A 325 5.38 -0.58 17.44
CA LEU A 325 5.66 0.37 16.36
C LEU A 325 5.88 1.79 16.90
N LEU A 326 5.10 2.24 17.88
CA LEU A 326 5.28 3.56 18.51
C LEU A 326 6.61 3.64 19.27
N GLN A 327 6.96 2.59 20.02
CA GLN A 327 8.23 2.54 20.75
C GLN A 327 9.44 2.55 19.81
N ALA A 328 9.32 1.97 18.61
CA ALA A 328 10.36 2.00 17.58
C ALA A 328 10.46 3.36 16.86
N MET A 329 9.40 4.17 16.88
CA MET A 329 9.40 5.52 16.29
C MET A 329 9.97 6.59 17.25
N GLU A 330 9.97 6.32 18.55
CA GLU A 330 10.48 7.24 19.59
C GLU A 330 12.01 7.13 19.83
N GLN A 331 12.67 6.11 19.28
CA GLN A 331 14.13 5.88 19.37
C GLN A 331 14.89 6.36 18.12
#